data_AF-A0A2Z3I335-F1
#
_entry.id   AF-A0A2Z3I335-F1
#
_cell.length_a   1.000
_cell.length_b   1.000
_cell.length_c   1.000
_cell.angle_alpha   90.00
_cell.angle_beta   90.00
_cell.angle_gamma   90.00
#
_symmetry.space_group_name_H-M   'P 1'
#
loop_
_entity.id
_entity.type
_entity.pdbx_description
1 polymer ?
#
loop_
_entity_poly.entity_id
_entity_poly.type
_entity_poly.pdbx_seq_one_letter_code
_entity_poly.pdbx_strand_id
1 'polypeptide(L)'
;MRSLYALPLLLLLAAAAPAPPRLALPIACTPGSDCFLQNHVDRDPGPGARDFRCGGQTYEAHTGTDIRIPDHAARARGVDVLAAAPGRVVRLRDGEPDVSVKDPAAPPVAGRECGNGVVIDHGGGWETQSCHLARGSIRVKVGQEVAAGQPIARVGLSGNTEYPHLHLTVRQGARTVDPFLPDGGAACSVGAGGAGLWTPAAGAALAYRPGGAVLNAGFADGPVDNARVEAGGPPRPGRSAPALVAYVRAINLAGGDRPVLTLTGPGGVVLARSEGAPLDRSKAQWLVYVGKRTPPGGWPPGLYRADYAVLRDGRAILSRSFDIAL
;
A
#
# COMPACT_ATOMS: atom_id res chain seq x y z
N MET A 1 25.16 -60.08 -46.27
CA MET A 1 25.62 -58.80 -45.70
C MET A 1 24.42 -57.86 -45.65
N ARG A 2 23.76 -57.72 -44.48
CA ARG A 2 22.64 -56.78 -44.28
C ARG A 2 23.17 -55.59 -43.51
N SER A 3 23.35 -54.45 -44.18
CA SER A 3 23.70 -53.19 -43.54
C SER A 3 22.52 -52.70 -42.71
N LEU A 4 22.68 -52.68 -41.39
CA LEU A 4 21.80 -52.00 -40.46
C LEU A 4 22.13 -50.51 -40.51
N TYR A 5 21.22 -49.71 -41.07
CA TYR A 5 21.26 -48.26 -40.97
C TYR A 5 20.72 -47.86 -39.59
N ALA A 6 21.60 -47.32 -38.74
CA ALA A 6 21.20 -46.69 -37.48
C ALA A 6 20.62 -45.30 -37.78
N LEU A 7 19.30 -45.13 -37.57
CA LEU A 7 18.67 -43.82 -37.57
C LEU A 7 19.12 -43.06 -36.31
N PRO A 8 19.66 -41.83 -36.42
CA PRO A 8 20.01 -41.03 -35.26
C PRO A 8 18.72 -40.52 -34.60
N LEU A 9 18.51 -40.91 -33.34
CA LEU A 9 17.43 -40.41 -32.50
C LEU A 9 17.75 -38.93 -32.15
N LEU A 10 17.12 -37.99 -32.85
CA LEU A 10 17.18 -36.57 -32.51
C LEU A 10 16.44 -36.36 -31.17
N LEU A 11 17.18 -36.22 -30.08
CA LEU A 11 16.64 -35.74 -28.80
C LEU A 11 16.30 -34.25 -28.95
N LEU A 12 15.02 -33.96 -29.15
CA LEU A 12 14.45 -32.63 -28.96
C LEU A 12 14.54 -32.29 -27.46
N LEU A 13 15.59 -31.56 -27.08
CA LEU A 13 15.67 -30.88 -25.79
C LEU A 13 14.56 -29.81 -25.76
N ALA A 14 13.43 -30.15 -25.15
CA ALA A 14 12.43 -29.14 -24.78
C ALA A 14 13.09 -28.17 -23.80
N ALA A 15 13.31 -26.92 -24.23
CA ALA A 15 13.79 -25.88 -23.34
C ALA A 15 12.80 -25.74 -22.18
N ALA A 16 13.29 -25.91 -20.94
CA ALA A 16 12.47 -25.69 -19.75
C ALA A 16 11.90 -24.26 -19.79
N ALA A 17 10.62 -24.13 -19.45
CA ALA A 17 10.01 -22.81 -19.34
C ALA A 17 10.82 -21.95 -18.35
N PRO A 18 11.16 -20.70 -18.70
CA PRO A 18 11.98 -19.84 -17.86
C PRO A 18 11.29 -19.64 -16.50
N ALA A 19 12.08 -19.79 -15.43
CA ALA A 19 11.58 -19.71 -14.07
C ALA A 19 11.01 -18.31 -13.76
N PRO A 20 9.93 -18.21 -12.97
CA PRO A 20 9.38 -16.93 -12.57
C PRO A 20 10.36 -16.15 -11.68
N PRO A 21 10.35 -14.80 -11.73
CA PRO A 21 11.23 -13.98 -10.90
C PRO A 21 10.87 -14.13 -9.41
N ARG A 22 11.88 -13.97 -8.55
CA ARG A 22 11.70 -13.83 -7.10
C ARG A 22 11.73 -12.36 -6.72
N LEU A 23 10.62 -11.86 -6.19
CA LEU A 23 10.41 -10.44 -5.89
C LEU A 23 10.83 -10.11 -4.46
N ALA A 24 11.83 -9.23 -4.33
CA ALA A 24 12.14 -8.51 -3.11
C ALA A 24 11.14 -7.36 -2.87
N LEU A 25 11.22 -6.72 -1.70
CA LEU A 25 10.38 -5.57 -1.38
C LEU A 25 10.71 -4.42 -2.35
N PRO A 26 9.73 -3.89 -3.11
CA PRO A 26 9.99 -2.94 -4.20
C PRO A 26 10.03 -1.48 -3.72
N ILE A 27 10.12 -1.26 -2.41
CA ILE A 27 10.01 0.07 -1.80
C ILE A 27 10.84 0.12 -0.51
N ALA A 28 11.57 1.21 -0.31
CA ALA A 28 12.43 1.43 0.85
C ALA A 28 11.63 1.95 2.06
N CYS A 29 10.85 1.05 2.65
CA CYS A 29 10.03 1.31 3.84
C CYS A 29 9.90 0.03 4.68
N THR A 30 9.28 0.14 5.85
CA THR A 30 8.89 -0.95 6.74
C THR A 30 7.37 -1.15 6.69
N PRO A 31 6.87 -2.16 5.94
CA PRO A 31 5.45 -2.46 5.86
C PRO A 31 4.77 -2.62 7.23
N GLY A 32 3.68 -1.89 7.42
CA GLY A 32 2.93 -1.82 8.67
C GLY A 32 3.40 -0.76 9.66
N SER A 33 4.47 -0.03 9.35
CA SER A 33 4.97 1.09 10.16
C SER A 33 4.90 2.40 9.40
N ASP A 34 5.58 2.50 8.26
CA ASP A 34 5.71 3.73 7.46
C ASP A 34 5.31 3.53 5.98
N CYS A 35 4.85 2.33 5.63
CA CYS A 35 4.14 2.06 4.39
C CYS A 35 3.18 0.88 4.59
N PHE A 36 2.17 0.77 3.74
CA PHE A 36 1.06 -0.17 3.96
C PHE A 36 0.54 -0.71 2.64
N LEU A 37 0.31 -2.02 2.59
CA LEU A 37 -0.36 -2.66 1.46
C LEU A 37 -1.83 -2.23 1.49
N GLN A 38 -2.28 -1.49 0.48
CA GLN A 38 -3.67 -1.01 0.42
C GLN A 38 -4.51 -1.78 -0.60
N ASN A 39 -4.00 -2.00 -1.81
CA ASN A 39 -4.74 -2.72 -2.84
C ASN A 39 -3.93 -3.89 -3.40
N HIS A 40 -4.62 -4.98 -3.71
CA HIS A 40 -4.10 -6.16 -4.39
C HIS A 40 -4.68 -6.24 -5.80
N VAL A 41 -4.19 -7.17 -6.61
CA VAL A 41 -4.75 -7.40 -7.94
C VAL A 41 -6.21 -7.83 -7.80
N ASP A 42 -7.09 -7.27 -8.62
CA ASP A 42 -8.45 -7.74 -8.76
C ASP A 42 -8.48 -9.07 -9.51
N ARG A 43 -9.15 -10.04 -8.90
CA ARG A 43 -9.28 -11.42 -9.36
C ARG A 43 -10.72 -11.76 -9.71
N ASP A 44 -11.66 -10.84 -9.50
CA ASP A 44 -13.04 -11.02 -9.92
C ASP A 44 -13.14 -10.79 -11.45
N PRO A 45 -13.61 -11.77 -12.24
CA PRO A 45 -13.81 -11.58 -13.67
C PRO A 45 -15.12 -10.83 -14.00
N GLY A 46 -15.99 -10.61 -13.01
CA GLY A 46 -17.26 -9.88 -13.15
C GLY A 46 -17.15 -8.40 -12.75
N PRO A 47 -18.28 -7.70 -12.60
CA PRO A 47 -18.32 -6.28 -12.21
C PRO A 47 -18.07 -6.06 -10.70
N GLY A 48 -17.57 -7.08 -10.02
CA GLY A 48 -17.18 -7.02 -8.61
C GLY A 48 -15.70 -6.66 -8.46
N ALA A 49 -15.20 -6.77 -7.24
CA ALA A 49 -13.77 -6.68 -6.98
C ALA A 49 -13.41 -7.61 -5.83
N ARG A 50 -12.45 -8.51 -6.06
CA ARG A 50 -11.99 -9.46 -5.05
C ARG A 50 -10.49 -9.68 -5.15
N ASP A 51 -9.79 -9.59 -4.02
CA ASP A 51 -8.38 -9.93 -3.96
C ASP A 51 -8.15 -11.46 -3.96
N PHE A 52 -6.89 -11.90 -3.98
CA PHE A 52 -6.52 -13.33 -3.97
C PHE A 52 -7.03 -14.13 -2.75
N ARG A 53 -7.40 -13.45 -1.66
CA ARG A 53 -8.03 -14.02 -0.45
C ARG A 53 -9.54 -13.88 -0.46
N CYS A 54 -10.12 -13.37 -1.54
CA CYS A 54 -11.53 -13.05 -1.68
C CYS A 54 -12.02 -11.98 -0.70
N GLY A 55 -11.08 -11.17 -0.20
CA GLY A 55 -11.36 -9.94 0.52
C GLY A 55 -11.61 -8.77 -0.43
N GLY A 56 -11.95 -7.63 0.18
CA GLY A 56 -12.21 -6.37 -0.52
C GLY A 56 -11.01 -5.41 -0.53
N GLN A 57 -9.77 -5.90 -0.37
CA GLN A 57 -8.58 -5.03 -0.41
C GLN A 57 -8.12 -4.82 -1.86
N THR A 58 -9.04 -4.38 -2.70
CA THR A 58 -8.88 -4.11 -4.13
C THR A 58 -10.10 -3.30 -4.61
N TYR A 59 -10.12 -2.94 -5.89
CA TYR A 59 -11.25 -2.33 -6.58
C TYR A 59 -11.33 -2.86 -8.02
N GLU A 60 -12.47 -2.64 -8.68
CA GLU A 60 -12.76 -3.21 -9.99
C GLU A 60 -11.64 -2.93 -11.00
N ALA A 61 -11.19 -3.98 -11.69
CA ALA A 61 -10.15 -3.95 -12.70
C ALA A 61 -8.76 -3.49 -12.22
N HIS A 62 -8.48 -3.52 -10.91
CA HIS A 62 -7.16 -3.17 -10.39
C HIS A 62 -6.09 -4.18 -10.81
N THR A 63 -5.03 -3.73 -11.49
CA THR A 63 -4.05 -4.64 -12.14
C THR A 63 -2.77 -4.86 -11.35
N GLY A 64 -2.64 -4.35 -10.13
CA GLY A 64 -1.36 -4.36 -9.42
C GLY A 64 -1.46 -4.46 -7.92
N THR A 65 -0.32 -4.27 -7.27
CA THR A 65 -0.20 -4.18 -5.82
C THR A 65 0.17 -2.76 -5.44
N ASP A 66 -0.66 -2.12 -4.61
CA ASP A 66 -0.45 -0.75 -4.15
C ASP A 66 0.17 -0.74 -2.75
N ILE A 67 1.41 -0.24 -2.67
CA ILE A 67 2.10 -0.01 -1.41
C ILE A 67 2.11 1.48 -1.12
N ARG A 68 1.23 1.88 -0.21
CA ARG A 68 0.96 3.26 0.16
C ARG A 68 1.95 3.77 1.20
N ILE A 69 2.36 5.02 1.08
CA ILE A 69 3.03 5.78 2.15
C ILE A 69 2.02 6.71 2.84
N PRO A 70 2.25 7.13 4.10
CA PRO A 70 1.19 7.68 4.95
C PRO A 70 0.60 9.01 4.49
N ASP A 71 1.37 9.87 3.81
CA ASP A 71 0.95 11.23 3.46
C ASP A 71 1.95 11.93 2.50
N HIS A 72 1.62 13.15 2.09
CA HIS A 72 2.46 14.02 1.29
C HIS A 72 3.76 14.45 2.00
N ALA A 73 3.80 14.46 3.33
CA ALA A 73 5.03 14.77 4.07
C ALA A 73 6.04 13.63 3.96
N ALA A 74 5.59 12.37 4.03
CA ALA A 74 6.43 11.20 3.73
C ALA A 74 6.94 11.22 2.29
N ARG A 75 6.06 11.56 1.33
CA ARG A 75 6.46 11.73 -0.08
C ARG A 75 7.56 12.79 -0.22
N ALA A 76 7.40 13.95 0.43
CA ALA A 76 8.35 15.06 0.37
C ALA A 76 9.72 14.72 0.98
N ARG A 77 9.76 13.90 2.05
CA ARG A 77 11.01 13.36 2.60
C ARG A 77 11.72 12.40 1.63
N GLY A 78 10.98 11.83 0.68
CA GLY A 78 11.46 10.88 -0.31
C GLY A 78 11.42 9.45 0.21
N VAL A 79 10.73 8.58 -0.53
CA VAL A 79 10.73 7.13 -0.30
C VAL A 79 11.18 6.46 -1.59
N ASP A 80 12.27 5.72 -1.53
CA ASP A 80 12.85 5.10 -2.72
C ASP A 80 12.01 3.92 -3.20
N VAL A 81 11.80 3.84 -4.51
CA VAL A 81 11.27 2.67 -5.20
C VAL A 81 12.46 1.84 -5.65
N LEU A 82 12.39 0.53 -5.40
CA LEU A 82 13.46 -0.43 -5.60
C LEU A 82 13.08 -1.41 -6.72
N ALA A 83 14.06 -1.86 -7.49
CA ALA A 83 13.85 -2.96 -8.42
C ALA A 83 13.46 -4.23 -7.64
N ALA A 84 12.29 -4.80 -7.94
CA ALA A 84 11.78 -5.97 -7.22
C ALA A 84 12.60 -7.24 -7.49
N ALA A 85 13.19 -7.37 -8.68
CA ALA A 85 14.04 -8.49 -9.07
C ALA A 85 15.14 -8.00 -10.03
N PRO A 86 16.24 -8.76 -10.23
CA PRO A 86 17.25 -8.40 -11.21
C PRO A 86 16.66 -8.41 -12.63
N GLY A 87 17.16 -7.56 -13.50
CA GLY A 87 16.70 -7.51 -14.89
C GLY A 87 17.16 -6.27 -15.63
N ARG A 88 16.64 -6.10 -16.84
CA ARG A 88 16.97 -4.98 -17.73
C ARG A 88 15.84 -3.98 -17.79
N VAL A 89 16.14 -2.70 -17.62
CA VAL A 89 15.17 -1.62 -17.84
C VAL A 89 14.83 -1.54 -19.33
N VAL A 90 13.57 -1.76 -19.69
CA VAL A 90 13.14 -1.79 -21.10
C VAL A 90 12.29 -0.58 -21.50
N ARG A 91 11.56 0.01 -20.56
CA ARG A 91 10.72 1.20 -20.81
C ARG A 91 10.73 2.12 -19.59
N LEU A 92 10.59 3.41 -19.85
CA LEU A 92 10.36 4.42 -18.83
C LEU A 92 9.44 5.52 -19.35
N ARG A 93 8.78 6.21 -18.43
CA ARG A 93 8.11 7.50 -18.66
C ARG A 93 8.47 8.43 -17.51
N ASP A 94 8.81 9.67 -17.82
CA ASP A 94 9.02 10.73 -16.83
C ASP A 94 8.41 12.05 -17.32
N GLY A 95 8.29 13.03 -16.42
CA GLY A 95 7.80 14.39 -16.70
C GLY A 95 6.34 14.63 -16.35
N GLU A 96 5.58 13.60 -15.98
CA GLU A 96 4.21 13.72 -15.48
C GLU A 96 4.18 14.50 -14.16
N PRO A 97 3.23 15.43 -13.98
CA PRO A 97 3.10 16.17 -12.72
C PRO A 97 2.69 15.26 -11.56
N ASP A 98 3.23 15.53 -10.38
CA ASP A 98 2.82 14.91 -9.13
C ASP A 98 1.57 15.59 -8.57
N VAL A 99 0.40 15.25 -9.13
CA VAL A 99 -0.89 15.84 -8.79
C VAL A 99 -1.95 14.74 -8.63
N SER A 100 -2.77 14.85 -7.58
CA SER A 100 -3.87 13.91 -7.36
C SER A 100 -4.91 14.07 -8.46
N VAL A 101 -5.48 12.99 -8.97
CA VAL A 101 -6.62 13.08 -9.92
C VAL A 101 -7.88 13.72 -9.33
N LYS A 102 -7.92 13.90 -8.00
CA LYS A 102 -8.97 14.67 -7.31
C LYS A 102 -8.77 16.18 -7.38
N ASP A 103 -7.57 16.63 -7.75
CA ASP A 103 -7.29 18.06 -7.90
C ASP A 103 -8.01 18.59 -9.15
N PRO A 104 -8.80 19.67 -9.05
CA PRO A 104 -9.46 20.27 -10.21
C PRO A 104 -8.51 20.71 -11.32
N ALA A 105 -7.23 20.94 -11.01
CA ALA A 105 -6.18 21.30 -11.97
C ALA A 105 -5.42 20.08 -12.53
N ALA A 106 -5.80 18.85 -12.18
CA ALA A 106 -5.15 17.65 -12.67
C ALA A 106 -5.32 17.51 -14.19
N PRO A 107 -4.25 17.19 -14.96
CA PRO A 107 -4.36 16.94 -16.38
C PRO A 107 -5.10 15.62 -16.66
N PRO A 108 -5.71 15.45 -17.84
CA PRO A 108 -6.25 14.17 -18.26
C PRO A 108 -5.17 13.06 -18.24
N VAL A 109 -5.54 11.89 -17.74
CA VAL A 109 -4.61 10.76 -17.53
C VAL A 109 -4.77 9.62 -18.54
N ALA A 110 -5.68 9.74 -19.53
CA ALA A 110 -5.89 8.71 -20.55
C ALA A 110 -4.59 8.41 -21.32
N GLY A 111 -4.18 7.14 -21.38
CA GLY A 111 -2.91 6.67 -21.94
C GLY A 111 -1.68 6.96 -21.06
N ARG A 112 -1.88 7.61 -19.91
CA ARG A 112 -0.86 8.06 -18.95
C ARG A 112 -1.23 7.63 -17.53
N GLU A 113 -2.04 6.59 -17.38
CA GLU A 113 -2.59 6.11 -16.11
C GLU A 113 -1.48 5.72 -15.13
N CYS A 114 -0.42 5.06 -15.63
CA CYS A 114 0.78 4.73 -14.86
C CYS A 114 1.58 5.97 -14.38
N GLY A 115 1.34 7.15 -14.97
CA GLY A 115 2.14 8.33 -14.70
C GLY A 115 3.59 8.14 -15.12
N ASN A 116 4.52 8.67 -14.31
CA ASN A 116 5.93 8.34 -14.41
C ASN A 116 6.12 6.88 -13.98
N GLY A 117 6.91 6.13 -14.72
CA GLY A 117 7.03 4.70 -14.49
C GLY A 117 8.29 4.08 -15.08
N VAL A 118 8.65 2.91 -14.56
CA VAL A 118 9.78 2.09 -15.01
C VAL A 118 9.31 0.66 -15.24
N VAL A 119 9.67 0.07 -16.38
CA VAL A 119 9.45 -1.34 -16.70
C VAL A 119 10.79 -2.07 -16.74
N ILE A 120 10.89 -3.17 -16.01
CA ILE A 120 12.05 -4.05 -15.95
C ILE A 120 11.65 -5.42 -16.52
N ASP A 121 12.38 -5.88 -17.52
CA ASP A 121 12.31 -7.23 -18.07
C ASP A 121 13.22 -8.16 -17.27
N HIS A 122 12.66 -9.27 -16.81
CA HIS A 122 13.34 -10.30 -16.01
C HIS A 122 13.68 -11.55 -16.85
N GLY A 123 13.40 -11.52 -18.15
CA GLY A 123 13.54 -12.66 -19.05
C GLY A 123 12.33 -13.59 -19.03
N GLY A 124 12.20 -14.41 -20.07
CA GLY A 124 11.11 -15.39 -20.15
C GLY A 124 9.71 -14.79 -20.27
N GLY A 125 9.62 -13.54 -20.73
CA GLY A 125 8.38 -12.78 -20.83
C GLY A 125 7.91 -12.17 -19.50
N TRP A 126 8.69 -12.28 -18.43
CA TRP A 126 8.35 -11.69 -17.13
C TRP A 126 8.77 -10.21 -17.07
N GLU A 127 7.82 -9.35 -16.72
CA GLU A 127 8.09 -7.92 -16.50
C GLU A 127 7.51 -7.46 -15.17
N THR A 128 8.19 -6.51 -14.53
CA THR A 128 7.59 -5.66 -13.50
C THR A 128 7.46 -4.22 -14.01
N GLN A 129 6.36 -3.57 -13.67
CA GLN A 129 6.12 -2.15 -13.93
C GLN A 129 5.85 -1.43 -12.61
N SER A 130 6.68 -0.44 -12.30
CA SER A 130 6.49 0.49 -11.18
C SER A 130 5.88 1.79 -11.69
N CYS A 131 4.72 2.18 -11.16
CA CYS A 131 3.95 3.36 -11.58
C CYS A 131 3.86 4.41 -10.47
N HIS A 132 3.31 5.58 -10.82
CA HIS A 132 3.08 6.74 -9.95
C HIS A 132 4.36 7.31 -9.34
N LEU A 133 5.48 7.20 -10.06
CA LEU A 133 6.78 7.66 -9.61
C LEU A 133 6.83 9.20 -9.56
N ALA A 134 7.67 9.74 -8.68
CA ALA A 134 7.84 11.19 -8.55
C ALA A 134 8.48 11.78 -9.80
N ARG A 135 8.01 12.95 -10.23
CA ARG A 135 8.51 13.64 -11.42
C ARG A 135 10.01 13.92 -11.29
N GLY A 136 10.79 13.52 -12.30
CA GLY A 136 12.23 13.72 -12.34
C GLY A 136 13.02 12.85 -11.34
N SER A 137 12.39 11.83 -10.75
CA SER A 137 13.04 11.00 -9.72
C SER A 137 13.70 9.73 -10.25
N ILE A 138 13.49 9.36 -11.52
CA ILE A 138 13.99 8.12 -12.11
C ILE A 138 15.53 8.17 -12.19
N ARG A 139 16.18 7.13 -11.67
CA ARG A 139 17.65 7.02 -11.51
C ARG A 139 18.31 6.05 -12.49
N VAL A 140 17.50 5.43 -13.35
CA VAL A 140 17.92 4.41 -14.31
C VAL A 140 17.58 4.81 -15.73
N LYS A 141 18.24 4.18 -16.70
CA LYS A 141 18.01 4.41 -18.13
C LYS A 141 17.64 3.12 -18.85
N VAL A 142 16.92 3.25 -19.97
CA VAL A 142 16.62 2.11 -20.86
C VAL A 142 17.93 1.40 -21.25
N GLY A 143 17.91 0.07 -21.21
CA GLY A 143 19.04 -0.80 -21.47
C GLY A 143 19.92 -1.09 -20.25
N GLN A 144 19.71 -0.41 -19.12
CA GLN A 144 20.49 -0.65 -17.89
C GLN A 144 20.08 -1.96 -17.22
N GLU A 145 21.07 -2.76 -16.83
CA GLU A 145 20.90 -3.90 -15.91
C GLU A 145 20.78 -3.39 -14.48
N VAL A 146 19.84 -3.96 -13.72
CA VAL A 146 19.60 -3.63 -12.31
C VAL A 146 19.60 -4.89 -11.45
N ALA A 147 20.07 -4.75 -10.21
CA ALA A 147 19.95 -5.80 -9.20
C ALA A 147 18.66 -5.64 -8.38
N ALA A 148 18.16 -6.73 -7.78
CA ALA A 148 17.08 -6.63 -6.79
C ALA A 148 17.47 -5.70 -5.64
N GLY A 149 16.54 -4.85 -5.20
CA GLY A 149 16.78 -3.87 -4.14
C GLY A 149 17.52 -2.60 -4.60
N GLN A 150 17.96 -2.52 -5.86
CA GLN A 150 18.57 -1.31 -6.38
C GLN A 150 17.54 -0.17 -6.47
N PRO A 151 17.82 1.04 -5.93
CA PRO A 151 16.95 2.18 -6.10
C PRO A 151 16.81 2.60 -7.57
N ILE A 152 15.56 2.70 -8.05
CA ILE A 152 15.23 3.06 -9.44
C ILE A 152 14.51 4.40 -9.56
N ALA A 153 13.80 4.85 -8.53
CA ALA A 153 13.05 6.10 -8.51
C ALA A 153 12.62 6.47 -7.08
N ARG A 154 11.71 7.45 -6.93
CA ARG A 154 10.99 7.72 -5.67
C ARG A 154 9.49 7.60 -5.86
N VAL A 155 8.77 7.29 -4.78
CA VAL A 155 7.30 7.32 -4.72
C VAL A 155 6.81 8.73 -5.03
N GLY A 156 5.85 8.86 -5.95
CA GLY A 156 5.28 10.13 -6.39
C GLY A 156 3.78 10.22 -6.20
N LEU A 157 3.16 11.02 -7.06
CA LEU A 157 1.73 11.22 -7.18
C LEU A 157 1.37 11.49 -8.65
N SER A 158 2.06 10.85 -9.60
CA SER A 158 1.82 11.06 -11.03
C SER A 158 0.84 10.04 -11.62
N GLY A 159 0.13 10.41 -12.67
CA GLY A 159 -0.82 9.52 -13.37
C GLY A 159 -2.18 9.42 -12.66
N ASN A 160 -2.86 8.28 -12.83
CA ASN A 160 -4.18 8.03 -12.25
C ASN A 160 -4.07 7.65 -10.76
N THR A 161 -3.73 8.61 -9.90
CA THR A 161 -3.45 8.39 -8.49
C THR A 161 -4.09 9.44 -7.60
N GLU A 162 -4.64 9.01 -6.46
CA GLU A 162 -5.31 9.90 -5.51
C GLU A 162 -4.45 10.23 -4.29
N TYR A 163 -3.46 9.38 -3.98
CA TYR A 163 -2.61 9.46 -2.79
C TYR A 163 -1.22 8.87 -3.08
N PRO A 164 -0.17 9.25 -2.34
CA PRO A 164 1.19 8.77 -2.64
C PRO A 164 1.34 7.26 -2.37
N HIS A 165 1.67 6.50 -3.41
CA HIS A 165 1.89 5.06 -3.32
C HIS A 165 2.76 4.58 -4.49
N LEU A 166 3.33 3.38 -4.33
CA LEU A 166 3.87 2.60 -5.43
C LEU A 166 2.78 1.65 -5.93
N HIS A 167 2.46 1.70 -7.22
CA HIS A 167 1.70 0.64 -7.89
C HIS A 167 2.67 -0.28 -8.64
N LEU A 168 2.72 -1.55 -8.25
CA LEU A 168 3.52 -2.59 -8.90
C LEU A 168 2.62 -3.53 -9.70
N THR A 169 2.77 -3.55 -11.03
CA THR A 169 2.18 -4.58 -11.88
C THR A 169 3.24 -5.65 -12.20
N VAL A 170 2.85 -6.92 -12.15
CA VAL A 170 3.65 -8.04 -12.65
C VAL A 170 2.98 -8.63 -13.88
N ARG A 171 3.74 -8.91 -14.94
CA ARG A 171 3.22 -9.53 -16.17
C ARG A 171 4.06 -10.73 -16.59
N GLN A 172 3.41 -11.69 -17.24
CA GLN A 172 4.04 -12.73 -18.05
C GLN A 172 3.45 -12.67 -19.46
N GLY A 173 4.22 -12.17 -20.43
CA GLY A 173 3.69 -11.80 -21.74
C GLY A 173 2.61 -10.71 -21.61
N ALA A 174 1.45 -10.92 -22.25
CA ALA A 174 0.33 -9.98 -22.17
C ALA A 174 -0.53 -10.12 -20.89
N ARG A 175 -0.26 -11.13 -20.05
CA ARG A 175 -1.09 -11.47 -18.90
C ARG A 175 -0.61 -10.78 -17.64
N THR A 176 -1.49 -10.04 -16.96
CA THR A 176 -1.28 -9.58 -15.58
C THR A 176 -1.25 -10.78 -14.63
N VAL A 177 -0.23 -10.83 -13.78
CA VAL A 177 -0.02 -11.87 -12.78
C VAL A 177 -0.18 -11.27 -11.39
N ASP A 178 -0.97 -11.93 -10.55
CA ASP A 178 -1.02 -11.62 -9.13
C ASP A 178 0.24 -12.18 -8.44
N PRO A 179 1.10 -11.33 -7.86
CA PRO A 179 2.35 -11.80 -7.25
C PRO A 179 2.11 -12.66 -6.00
N PHE A 180 0.92 -12.65 -5.40
CA PHE A 180 0.55 -13.50 -4.27
C PHE A 180 -0.03 -14.84 -4.71
N LEU A 181 -0.50 -14.94 -5.95
CA LEU A 181 -1.10 -16.16 -6.52
C LEU A 181 -0.73 -16.34 -8.01
N PRO A 182 0.56 -16.57 -8.34
CA PRO A 182 1.04 -16.52 -9.73
C PRO A 182 0.51 -17.65 -10.63
N ASP A 183 0.21 -18.81 -10.05
CA ASP A 183 -0.23 -20.01 -10.79
C ASP A 183 -1.68 -19.93 -11.27
N GLY A 184 -2.39 -18.84 -10.94
CA GLY A 184 -3.78 -18.65 -11.37
C GLY A 184 -4.77 -19.62 -10.71
N GLY A 185 -4.38 -20.26 -9.60
CA GLY A 185 -5.25 -21.11 -8.81
C GLY A 185 -6.53 -20.40 -8.36
N ALA A 186 -7.55 -21.18 -7.98
CA ALA A 186 -8.80 -20.63 -7.50
C ALA A 186 -8.54 -19.66 -6.33
N ALA A 187 -9.05 -18.43 -6.45
CA ALA A 187 -9.02 -17.46 -5.36
C ALA A 187 -9.65 -18.07 -4.09
N CYS A 188 -9.34 -17.50 -2.92
CA CYS A 188 -9.79 -17.99 -1.61
C CYS A 188 -9.18 -19.32 -1.11
N SER A 189 -8.47 -20.09 -1.94
CA SER A 189 -7.87 -21.38 -1.53
C SER A 189 -6.42 -21.30 -1.05
N VAL A 190 -5.80 -20.11 -1.13
CA VAL A 190 -4.42 -19.89 -0.71
C VAL A 190 -4.35 -19.90 0.82
N GLY A 191 -3.72 -20.93 1.37
CA GLY A 191 -3.38 -21.01 2.80
C GLY A 191 -2.52 -19.80 3.22
N ALA A 192 -2.45 -19.56 4.53
CA ALA A 192 -1.79 -18.38 5.09
C ALA A 192 -0.31 -18.17 4.70
N GLY A 193 0.35 -19.13 4.06
CA GLY A 193 1.80 -19.17 3.83
C GLY A 193 2.31 -19.31 2.39
N GLY A 194 1.47 -19.13 1.36
CA GLY A 194 1.98 -19.07 -0.02
C GLY A 194 2.71 -17.76 -0.27
N ALA A 195 4.05 -17.77 -0.35
CA ALA A 195 4.83 -16.56 -0.64
C ALA A 195 4.64 -16.05 -2.09
N GLY A 196 3.97 -16.81 -2.95
CA GLY A 196 3.77 -16.46 -4.36
C GLY A 196 5.11 -16.25 -5.08
N LEU A 197 5.25 -15.11 -5.75
CA LEU A 197 6.49 -14.67 -6.39
C LEU A 197 7.48 -14.02 -5.40
N TRP A 198 7.04 -13.69 -4.19
CA TRP A 198 7.86 -12.95 -3.24
C TRP A 198 8.98 -13.81 -2.66
N THR A 199 10.12 -13.18 -2.37
CA THR A 199 11.11 -13.74 -1.45
C THR A 199 10.47 -13.97 -0.06
N PRO A 200 10.95 -14.92 0.76
CA PRO A 200 10.38 -15.16 2.09
C PRO A 200 10.30 -13.90 2.96
N ALA A 201 11.33 -13.05 2.94
CA ALA A 201 11.36 -11.79 3.67
C ALA A 201 10.30 -10.79 3.17
N ALA A 202 10.20 -10.59 1.85
CA ALA A 202 9.20 -9.70 1.27
C ALA A 202 7.78 -10.22 1.50
N GLY A 203 7.54 -11.52 1.34
CA GLY A 203 6.23 -12.15 1.59
C GLY A 203 5.79 -12.02 3.05
N ALA A 204 6.71 -12.15 4.01
CA ALA A 204 6.42 -11.92 5.42
C ALA A 204 6.12 -10.44 5.71
N ALA A 205 6.86 -9.51 5.12
CA ALA A 205 6.63 -8.07 5.28
C ALA A 205 5.28 -7.63 4.67
N LEU A 206 4.92 -8.20 3.53
CA LEU A 206 3.68 -7.93 2.79
C LEU A 206 2.52 -8.87 3.17
N ALA A 207 2.60 -9.53 4.32
CA ALA A 207 1.57 -10.47 4.76
C ALA A 207 0.19 -9.80 4.80
N TYR A 208 -0.81 -10.52 4.28
CA TYR A 208 -2.19 -10.04 4.18
C TYR A 208 -2.79 -9.73 5.57
N ARG A 209 -3.40 -8.55 5.71
CA ARG A 209 -3.98 -8.06 6.99
C ARG A 209 -5.49 -7.90 6.87
N PRO A 210 -6.31 -8.92 7.23
CA PRO A 210 -7.77 -8.88 7.07
C PRO A 210 -8.49 -7.84 7.94
N GLY A 211 -7.82 -7.30 8.96
CA GLY A 211 -8.31 -6.20 9.80
C GLY A 211 -7.85 -4.82 9.36
N GLY A 212 -7.19 -4.72 8.19
CA GLY A 212 -6.65 -3.48 7.69
C GLY A 212 -5.40 -3.02 8.46
N ALA A 213 -5.15 -1.70 8.43
CA ALA A 213 -4.02 -1.09 9.12
C ALA A 213 -4.34 0.33 9.57
N VAL A 214 -3.66 0.80 10.63
CA VAL A 214 -3.63 2.22 10.97
C VAL A 214 -2.60 2.92 10.09
N LEU A 215 -3.06 3.79 9.21
CA LEU A 215 -2.22 4.55 8.27
C LEU A 215 -1.64 5.81 8.93
N ASN A 216 -2.47 6.56 9.67
CA ASN A 216 -2.03 7.72 10.43
C ASN A 216 -2.71 7.75 11.79
N ALA A 217 -2.00 8.26 12.80
CA ALA A 217 -2.54 8.56 14.11
C ALA A 217 -1.81 9.78 14.68
N GLY A 218 -2.53 10.64 15.39
CA GLY A 218 -1.92 11.84 15.95
C GLY A 218 -2.87 12.68 16.78
N PHE A 219 -2.34 13.80 17.26
CA PHE A 219 -3.09 14.81 17.99
C PHE A 219 -3.20 16.10 17.16
N ALA A 220 -4.30 16.82 17.35
CA ALA A 220 -4.61 18.07 16.69
C ALA A 220 -5.19 19.07 17.70
N ASP A 221 -5.16 20.35 17.34
CA ASP A 221 -5.73 21.46 18.09
C ASP A 221 -7.19 21.77 17.72
N GLY A 222 -7.77 20.98 16.81
CA GLY A 222 -9.14 21.14 16.31
C GLY A 222 -9.61 19.95 15.48
N PRO A 223 -10.81 20.03 14.86
CA PRO A 223 -11.34 18.99 13.98
C PRO A 223 -10.39 18.63 12.84
N VAL A 224 -10.42 17.37 12.41
CA VAL A 224 -9.52 16.83 11.38
C VAL A 224 -10.33 16.17 10.27
N ASP A 225 -9.92 16.39 9.01
CA ASP A 225 -10.46 15.71 7.83
C ASP A 225 -9.36 14.95 7.07
N ASN A 226 -9.77 14.15 6.07
CA ASN A 226 -8.83 13.33 5.30
C ASN A 226 -7.83 14.18 4.50
N ALA A 227 -8.24 15.33 3.97
CA ALA A 227 -7.36 16.19 3.19
C ALA A 227 -6.21 16.72 4.06
N ARG A 228 -6.53 17.13 5.30
CA ARG A 228 -5.55 17.61 6.26
C ARG A 228 -4.59 16.51 6.70
N VAL A 229 -5.08 15.28 6.91
CA VAL A 229 -4.21 14.13 7.23
C VAL A 229 -3.30 13.79 6.04
N GLU A 230 -3.83 13.78 4.83
CA GLU A 230 -3.06 13.51 3.61
C GLU A 230 -1.96 14.54 3.35
N ALA A 231 -2.20 15.81 3.71
CA ALA A 231 -1.22 16.88 3.58
C ALA A 231 -0.01 16.77 4.53
N GLY A 232 0.01 15.79 5.44
CA GLY A 232 1.06 15.61 6.46
C GLY A 232 0.55 15.73 7.90
N GLY A 233 -0.76 15.91 8.08
CA GLY A 233 -1.39 16.04 9.39
C GLY A 233 -1.38 17.47 9.95
N PRO A 234 -2.23 17.72 10.96
CA PRO A 234 -2.21 18.97 11.72
C PRO A 234 -0.92 19.09 12.56
N PRO A 235 -0.53 20.32 12.94
CA PRO A 235 0.55 20.51 13.90
C PRO A 235 0.19 19.86 15.24
N ARG A 236 1.20 19.40 15.97
CA ARG A 236 0.98 18.88 17.32
C ARG A 236 0.46 20.00 18.23
N PRO A 237 -0.63 19.77 18.98
CA PRO A 237 -1.17 20.78 19.89
C PRO A 237 -0.23 21.01 21.08
N GLY A 238 -0.14 22.27 21.52
CA GLY A 238 0.48 22.65 22.79
C GLY A 238 -0.55 22.93 23.89
N ARG A 239 -0.09 23.32 25.07
CA ARG A 239 -0.95 23.61 26.25
C ARG A 239 -1.99 24.71 26.03
N SER A 240 -1.73 25.63 25.11
CA SER A 240 -2.61 26.73 24.75
C SER A 240 -3.53 26.42 23.57
N ALA A 241 -3.47 25.21 23.00
CA ALA A 241 -4.37 24.80 21.92
C ALA A 241 -5.83 24.97 22.38
N PRO A 242 -6.76 25.39 21.51
CA PRO A 242 -8.18 25.58 21.85
C PRO A 242 -8.94 24.26 22.06
N ALA A 243 -8.39 23.15 21.59
CA ALA A 243 -8.86 21.80 21.86
C ALA A 243 -7.69 20.82 21.88
N LEU A 244 -7.93 19.64 22.47
CA LEU A 244 -7.10 18.47 22.30
C LEU A 244 -7.94 17.41 21.59
N VAL A 245 -7.54 17.07 20.37
CA VAL A 245 -8.21 16.10 19.51
C VAL A 245 -7.24 14.98 19.20
N ALA A 246 -7.62 13.73 19.43
CA ALA A 246 -6.93 12.57 18.92
C ALA A 246 -7.62 12.11 17.63
N TYR A 247 -6.86 11.73 16.62
CA TYR A 247 -7.39 11.21 15.36
C TYR A 247 -6.65 9.95 14.92
N VAL A 248 -7.36 9.10 14.20
CA VAL A 248 -6.82 7.90 13.55
C VAL A 248 -7.43 7.74 12.16
N ARG A 249 -6.58 7.59 11.16
CA ARG A 249 -6.95 7.15 9.81
C ARG A 249 -6.53 5.70 9.63
N ALA A 250 -7.50 4.82 9.46
CA ALA A 250 -7.29 3.41 9.13
C ALA A 250 -7.63 3.15 7.66
N ILE A 251 -7.08 2.07 7.10
CA ILE A 251 -7.37 1.58 5.76
C ILE A 251 -7.88 0.14 5.79
N ASN A 252 -8.64 -0.24 4.77
CA ASN A 252 -9.12 -1.61 4.54
C ASN A 252 -9.94 -2.21 5.70
N LEU A 253 -10.83 -1.40 6.29
CA LEU A 253 -11.79 -1.90 7.28
C LEU A 253 -12.96 -2.60 6.56
N ALA A 254 -13.47 -3.68 7.14
CA ALA A 254 -14.60 -4.42 6.59
C ALA A 254 -15.95 -3.91 7.12
N GLY A 255 -17.02 -4.17 6.39
CA GLY A 255 -18.37 -4.04 6.94
C GLY A 255 -18.52 -4.89 8.20
N GLY A 256 -19.21 -4.37 9.21
CA GLY A 256 -19.33 -5.01 10.52
C GLY A 256 -18.19 -4.70 11.50
N ASP A 257 -17.07 -4.14 11.04
CA ASP A 257 -16.02 -3.66 11.95
C ASP A 257 -16.52 -2.48 12.79
N ARG A 258 -16.03 -2.36 14.02
CA ARG A 258 -16.36 -1.25 14.91
C ARG A 258 -15.09 -0.54 15.37
N PRO A 259 -14.73 0.59 14.71
CA PRO A 259 -13.65 1.46 15.17
C PRO A 259 -14.01 2.13 16.48
N VAL A 260 -13.11 2.09 17.45
CA VAL A 260 -13.24 2.71 18.76
C VAL A 260 -12.00 3.55 19.01
N LEU A 261 -12.19 4.81 19.42
CA LEU A 261 -11.10 5.71 19.79
C LEU A 261 -11.41 6.34 21.14
N THR A 262 -10.48 6.23 22.09
CA THR A 262 -10.59 6.83 23.42
C THR A 262 -9.44 7.78 23.65
N LEU A 263 -9.74 9.00 24.11
CA LEU A 263 -8.77 9.97 24.58
C LEU A 263 -8.83 10.06 26.11
N THR A 264 -7.69 9.86 26.74
CA THR A 264 -7.50 9.79 28.19
C THR A 264 -6.48 10.84 28.61
N GLY A 265 -6.79 11.64 29.62
CA GLY A 265 -5.89 12.62 30.22
C GLY A 265 -5.11 12.08 31.42
N PRO A 266 -4.32 12.94 32.08
CA PRO A 266 -3.57 12.60 33.28
C PRO A 266 -4.45 11.96 34.37
N GLY A 267 -3.92 10.98 35.08
CA GLY A 267 -4.67 10.23 36.10
C GLY A 267 -5.70 9.24 35.55
N GLY A 268 -5.73 8.99 34.23
CA GLY A 268 -6.61 7.99 33.62
C GLY A 268 -8.02 8.50 33.32
N VAL A 269 -8.25 9.82 33.38
CA VAL A 269 -9.57 10.41 33.12
C VAL A 269 -9.91 10.35 31.64
N VAL A 270 -10.99 9.66 31.28
CA VAL A 270 -11.49 9.65 29.89
C VAL A 270 -12.06 11.02 29.55
N LEU A 271 -11.46 11.68 28.56
CA LEU A 271 -11.85 13.02 28.11
C LEU A 271 -12.86 12.97 26.97
N ALA A 272 -12.72 12.00 26.07
CA ALA A 272 -13.62 11.77 24.95
C ALA A 272 -13.50 10.32 24.47
N ARG A 273 -14.59 9.76 23.94
CA ARG A 273 -14.63 8.43 23.33
C ARG A 273 -15.58 8.44 22.14
N SER A 274 -15.18 7.76 21.07
CA SER A 274 -16.02 7.43 19.93
C SER A 274 -16.19 5.92 19.91
N GLU A 275 -17.44 5.48 19.95
CA GLU A 275 -17.85 4.11 19.76
C GLU A 275 -19.22 4.12 19.08
N GLY A 276 -19.20 4.05 17.74
CA GLY A 276 -20.41 4.05 16.92
C GLY A 276 -20.95 2.66 16.65
N ALA A 277 -22.02 2.60 15.85
CA ALA A 277 -22.46 1.35 15.24
C ALA A 277 -21.34 0.72 14.39
N PRO A 278 -21.37 -0.61 14.18
CA PRO A 278 -20.52 -1.24 13.17
C PRO A 278 -20.62 -0.55 11.80
N LEU A 279 -19.54 -0.59 11.03
CA LEU A 279 -19.50 -0.04 9.68
C LEU A 279 -20.55 -0.74 8.80
N ASP A 280 -21.32 0.06 8.09
CA ASP A 280 -22.38 -0.36 7.15
C ASP A 280 -21.83 -1.17 5.96
N ARG A 281 -20.59 -0.86 5.57
CA ARG A 281 -19.87 -1.49 4.46
C ARG A 281 -18.37 -1.34 4.67
N SER A 282 -17.59 -2.09 3.88
CA SER A 282 -16.14 -1.94 3.84
C SER A 282 -15.72 -0.51 3.49
N LYS A 283 -14.64 -0.05 4.10
CA LYS A 283 -14.08 1.29 3.92
C LYS A 283 -12.61 1.16 3.51
N ALA A 284 -12.29 1.62 2.31
CA ALA A 284 -10.90 1.73 1.86
C ALA A 284 -10.10 2.68 2.76
N GLN A 285 -10.73 3.74 3.25
CA GLN A 285 -10.19 4.64 4.28
C GLN A 285 -11.29 4.99 5.29
N TRP A 286 -10.93 5.03 6.57
CA TRP A 286 -11.81 5.44 7.67
C TRP A 286 -11.06 6.39 8.60
N LEU A 287 -11.53 7.63 8.72
CA LEU A 287 -11.02 8.61 9.67
C LEU A 287 -11.99 8.73 10.84
N VAL A 288 -11.46 8.57 12.05
CA VAL A 288 -12.18 8.87 13.30
C VAL A 288 -11.36 9.85 14.11
N TYR A 289 -12.03 10.78 14.78
CA TYR A 289 -11.40 11.65 15.77
C TYR A 289 -12.32 11.83 16.98
N VAL A 290 -11.71 12.11 18.13
CA VAL A 290 -12.38 12.47 19.38
C VAL A 290 -11.62 13.60 20.01
N GLY A 291 -12.30 14.48 20.73
CA GLY A 291 -11.60 15.57 21.39
C GLY A 291 -12.46 16.33 22.36
N LYS A 292 -11.79 17.19 23.11
CA LYS A 292 -12.42 18.07 24.10
C LYS A 292 -11.84 19.47 23.94
N ARG A 293 -12.70 20.48 24.06
CA ARG A 293 -12.27 21.89 24.11
C ARG A 293 -11.47 22.13 25.38
N THR A 294 -10.55 23.08 25.32
CA THR A 294 -9.67 23.41 26.44
C THR A 294 -10.49 23.80 27.67
N PRO A 295 -10.25 23.18 28.83
CA PRO A 295 -11.00 23.48 30.04
C PRO A 295 -10.62 24.87 30.59
N PRO A 296 -11.48 25.48 31.43
CA PRO A 296 -11.11 26.65 32.21
C PRO A 296 -9.83 26.37 33.01
N GLY A 297 -8.78 27.18 32.83
CA GLY A 297 -7.45 26.97 33.43
C GLY A 297 -6.42 26.27 32.52
N GLY A 298 -6.78 25.91 31.29
CA GLY A 298 -5.87 25.29 30.33
C GLY A 298 -5.69 23.78 30.56
N TRP A 299 -4.90 23.13 29.71
CA TRP A 299 -4.61 21.70 29.87
C TRP A 299 -3.71 21.44 31.09
N PRO A 300 -4.14 20.59 32.05
CA PRO A 300 -3.26 20.14 33.12
C PRO A 300 -1.98 19.52 32.56
N PRO A 301 -0.81 19.81 33.15
CA PRO A 301 0.43 19.20 32.69
C PRO A 301 0.38 17.69 32.89
N GLY A 302 0.87 16.93 31.91
CA GLY A 302 0.98 15.48 32.03
C GLY A 302 0.81 14.72 30.71
N LEU A 303 0.72 13.39 30.84
CA LEU A 303 0.58 12.50 29.69
C LEU A 303 -0.90 12.35 29.30
N TYR A 304 -1.18 12.61 28.03
CA TYR A 304 -2.45 12.34 27.39
C TYR A 304 -2.26 11.17 26.43
N ARG A 305 -3.15 10.18 26.52
CA ARG A 305 -3.08 8.94 25.72
C ARG A 305 -4.33 8.81 24.86
N ALA A 306 -4.14 8.35 23.64
CA ALA A 306 -5.19 7.92 22.76
C ALA A 306 -5.04 6.42 22.46
N ASP A 307 -6.12 5.68 22.66
CA ASP A 307 -6.20 4.24 22.42
C ASP A 307 -7.25 3.96 21.35
N TYR A 308 -6.80 3.39 20.24
CA TYR A 308 -7.62 2.99 19.11
C TYR A 308 -7.69 1.47 19.01
N ALA A 309 -8.88 0.97 18.72
CA ALA A 309 -9.09 -0.43 18.37
C ALA A 309 -10.14 -0.57 17.27
N VAL A 310 -10.01 -1.60 16.44
CA VAL A 310 -11.10 -2.10 15.59
C VAL A 310 -11.59 -3.40 16.19
N LEU A 311 -12.88 -3.44 16.52
CA LEU A 311 -13.55 -4.63 17.03
C LEU A 311 -14.28 -5.35 15.90
N ARG A 312 -14.09 -6.68 15.80
CA ARG A 312 -14.89 -7.58 14.95
C ARG A 312 -15.37 -8.74 15.82
N ASP A 313 -16.67 -8.97 15.84
CA ASP A 313 -17.31 -9.97 16.70
C ASP A 313 -16.91 -9.83 18.18
N GLY A 314 -16.78 -8.58 18.66
CA GLY A 314 -16.40 -8.25 20.02
C GLY A 314 -14.89 -8.39 20.34
N ARG A 315 -14.06 -8.80 19.38
CA ARG A 315 -12.60 -8.96 19.57
C ARG A 315 -11.83 -7.85 18.87
N ALA A 316 -10.78 -7.34 19.52
CA ALA A 316 -9.87 -6.39 18.88
C ALA A 316 -9.01 -7.10 17.82
N ILE A 317 -9.12 -6.68 16.57
CA ILE A 317 -8.35 -7.23 15.44
C ILE A 317 -7.24 -6.29 14.95
N LEU A 318 -7.30 -5.03 15.37
CA LEU A 318 -6.33 -3.98 15.12
C LEU A 318 -6.33 -3.06 16.33
N SER A 319 -5.16 -2.66 16.81
CA SER A 319 -5.03 -1.69 17.90
C SER A 319 -3.85 -0.76 17.69
N ARG A 320 -3.95 0.45 18.25
CA ARG A 320 -2.88 1.45 18.25
C ARG A 320 -3.04 2.36 19.47
N SER A 321 -1.98 2.49 20.25
CA SER A 321 -1.87 3.49 21.31
C SER A 321 -0.83 4.53 20.93
N PHE A 322 -1.08 5.79 21.29
CA PHE A 322 -0.16 6.91 21.08
C PHE A 322 -0.43 8.00 22.10
N ASP A 323 0.57 8.82 22.38
CA ASP A 323 0.50 9.81 23.46
C ASP A 323 1.15 11.15 23.11
N ILE A 324 0.82 12.15 23.93
CA ILE A 324 1.39 13.49 23.90
C ILE A 324 1.54 14.00 25.33
N ALA A 325 2.67 14.63 25.62
CA ALA A 325 2.86 15.41 26.83
C ALA A 325 2.42 16.85 26.56
N LEU A 326 1.55 17.38 27.40
CA LEU A 326 1.19 18.80 27.45
C LEU A 326 1.80 19.42 28.70
#